data_AF-A0A226BWL3-F1
#
_entry.id   AF-A0A226BWL3-F1
#
_cell.length_a   1.000
_cell.length_b   1.000
_cell.length_c   1.000
_cell.angle_alpha   90.00
_cell.angle_beta   90.00
_cell.angle_gamma   90.00
#
_symmetry.space_group_name_H-M   'P 1'
#
loop_
_entity.id
_entity.type
_entity.pdbx_description
1 polymer ?
#
loop_
_entity_poly.entity_id
_entity_poly.type
_entity_poly.pdbx_seq_one_letter_code
_entity_poly.pdbx_strand_id
1 'polypeptide(L)'
;MEDRQIKNAIEERFVCSKCEGTNPVLKEIAVTGTGLSKLFDIQHNKFLTVSCDYCGYSEMYDMNILRNKTGLDGNDLADVLFG
;
A
#
# COMPACT_ATOMS: atom_id res chain seq x y z
N MET A 1 3.75 -8.73 11.22
CA MET A 1 4.92 -9.24 10.48
C MET A 1 4.67 -9.13 8.98
N GLU A 2 3.47 -9.50 8.50
CA GLU A 2 3.01 -9.35 7.11
C GLU A 2 3.16 -7.93 6.54
N ASP A 3 2.77 -6.88 7.29
CA ASP A 3 2.89 -5.48 6.83
C ASP A 3 4.32 -5.08 6.43
N ARG A 4 5.34 -5.64 7.11
CA ARG A 4 6.75 -5.37 6.80
C ARG A 4 7.17 -6.06 5.50
N GLN A 5 6.66 -7.26 5.25
CA GLN A 5 6.95 -7.99 4.01
C GLN A 5 6.35 -7.27 2.79
N ILE A 6 5.11 -6.78 2.91
CA ILE A 6 4.45 -5.99 1.86
C ILE A 6 5.26 -4.75 1.52
N LYS A 7 5.68 -3.98 2.54
CA LYS A 7 6.49 -2.77 2.34
C LYS A 7 7.83 -3.07 1.67
N ASN A 8 8.56 -4.07 2.16
CA ASN A 8 9.84 -4.45 1.55
C ASN A 8 9.67 -4.87 0.08
N ALA A 9 8.62 -5.64 -0.23
CA ALA A 9 8.34 -6.06 -1.60
C ALA A 9 8.06 -4.87 -2.53
N ILE A 10 7.36 -3.84 -2.03
CA ILE A 10 7.12 -2.61 -2.79
C ILE A 10 8.42 -1.82 -2.95
N GLU A 11 9.22 -1.65 -1.89
CA GLU A 11 10.51 -0.94 -1.98
C GLU A 11 11.49 -1.59 -2.98
N GLU A 12 11.53 -2.92 -3.03
CA GLU A 12 12.42 -3.66 -3.94
C GLU A 12 12.00 -3.61 -5.42
N ARG A 13 10.70 -3.44 -5.70
CA ARG A 13 10.14 -3.59 -7.06
C ARG A 13 9.45 -2.34 -7.59
N PHE A 14 9.39 -1.25 -6.84
CA PHE A 14 8.68 -0.05 -7.25
C PHE A 14 9.29 0.57 -8.51
N VAL A 15 8.42 0.83 -9.49
CA VAL A 15 8.72 1.66 -10.65
C VAL A 15 7.52 2.59 -10.86
N CYS A 16 7.78 3.89 -10.87
CA CYS A 16 6.72 4.87 -11.07
C CYS A 16 6.14 4.78 -12.49
N SER A 17 4.84 4.51 -12.60
CA SER A 17 4.11 4.43 -13.87
C SER A 17 4.06 5.74 -14.68
N LYS A 18 4.49 6.87 -14.09
CA LYS A 18 4.46 8.20 -14.72
C LYS A 18 5.82 8.68 -15.20
N CYS A 19 6.91 8.30 -14.54
CA CYS A 19 8.24 8.85 -14.79
C CYS A 19 9.38 7.84 -14.67
N GLU A 20 9.06 6.55 -14.47
CA GLU A 20 10.02 5.44 -14.35
C GLU A 20 11.02 5.57 -13.17
N GLY A 21 10.77 6.50 -12.25
CA GLY A 21 11.56 6.62 -11.01
C GLY A 21 11.38 5.40 -10.12
N THR A 22 12.45 4.94 -9.48
CA THR A 22 12.48 3.67 -8.72
C THR A 22 12.46 3.86 -7.21
N ASN A 23 12.28 5.08 -6.73
CA ASN A 23 12.28 5.40 -5.31
C ASN A 23 10.85 5.66 -4.82
N PRO A 24 10.27 4.74 -4.03
CA PRO A 24 9.00 4.97 -3.36
C PRO A 24 9.17 5.63 -1.99
N VAL A 25 8.13 6.36 -1.60
CA VAL A 25 7.89 6.82 -0.24
C VAL A 25 6.62 6.14 0.25
N LEU A 26 6.76 5.31 1.28
CA LEU A 26 5.66 4.51 1.85
C LEU A 26 5.09 5.17 3.10
N LYS A 27 3.77 5.33 3.15
CA LYS A 27 3.08 5.88 4.34
C LYS A 27 1.82 5.11 4.67
N GLU A 28 1.73 4.59 5.89
CA GLU A 28 0.48 4.02 6.38
C GLU A 28 -0.45 5.13 6.87
N ILE A 29 -1.72 5.05 6.46
CA ILE A 29 -2.79 5.96 6.86
C ILE A 29 -3.91 5.12 7.46
N ALA A 30 -4.34 5.48 8.66
CA ALA A 30 -5.58 5.00 9.24
C ALA A 30 -6.64 6.09 9.04
N VAL A 31 -7.69 5.78 8.27
CA VAL A 31 -8.82 6.69 8.14
C VAL A 31 -9.84 6.36 9.22
N THR A 32 -10.12 7.32 10.09
CA THR A 32 -11.21 7.19 11.04
C THR A 32 -12.53 7.48 10.31
N GLY A 33 -13.38 6.48 10.15
CA GLY A 33 -14.72 6.64 9.59
C GLY A 33 -15.52 7.69 10.36
N THR A 34 -16.25 8.53 9.63
CA THR A 34 -17.10 9.58 10.18
C THR A 34 -18.43 8.99 10.69
N GLY A 35 -18.91 9.43 11.86
CA GLY A 35 -20.23 9.06 12.41
C GLY A 35 -20.21 7.99 13.53
N LEU A 36 -21.29 7.18 13.60
CA LEU A 36 -21.52 6.13 14.60
C LEU A 36 -20.47 4.99 14.58
N SER A 37 -19.61 4.95 13.57
CA SER A 37 -18.47 4.02 13.44
C SER A 37 -17.40 4.20 14.52
N LYS A 38 -17.47 5.26 15.35
CA LYS A 38 -16.62 5.45 16.54
C LYS A 38 -17.15 4.74 17.80
N LEU A 39 -18.44 4.37 17.83
CA LEU A 39 -19.10 3.74 18.99
C LEU A 39 -19.04 2.20 18.96
N PHE A 40 -18.82 1.62 17.79
CA PHE A 40 -18.55 0.19 17.60
C PHE A 40 -17.14 0.05 17.03
N ASP A 41 -16.18 -0.24 17.91
CA ASP A 41 -14.73 -0.18 17.71
C ASP A 41 -14.18 -1.26 16.74
N ILE A 42 -14.74 -1.33 15.53
CA ILE A 42 -14.27 -2.17 14.42
C ILE A 42 -13.91 -1.21 13.28
N GLN A 43 -12.85 -0.44 13.45
CA GLN A 43 -12.26 0.31 12.35
C GLN A 43 -10.89 -0.27 12.00
N HIS A 44 -10.90 -1.14 10.99
CA HIS A 44 -9.70 -1.70 10.38
C HIS A 44 -9.44 -1.13 8.99
N ASN A 45 -9.75 0.14 8.74
CA ASN A 45 -9.49 0.79 7.46
C ASN A 45 -8.05 1.34 7.43
N LYS A 46 -7.09 0.43 7.26
CA LYS A 46 -5.67 0.77 7.06
C LYS A 46 -5.37 0.83 5.56
N PHE A 47 -4.76 1.93 5.15
CA PHE A 47 -4.30 2.13 3.79
C PHE A 47 -2.79 2.33 3.77
N LEU A 48 -2.15 1.88 2.70
CA LEU A 48 -0.76 2.17 2.38
C LEU A 48 -0.72 3.11 1.18
N THR A 49 -0.13 4.28 1.37
CA THR A 49 0.19 5.20 0.28
C THR A 49 1.60 4.90 -0.22
N VAL A 50 1.74 4.79 -1.55
CA VAL A 50 3.02 4.64 -2.25
C VAL A 50 3.19 5.87 -3.13
N SER A 51 4.22 6.66 -2.87
CA SER A 51 4.47 7.91 -3.59
C SER A 51 5.83 7.89 -4.28
N CYS A 52 5.92 8.35 -5.51
CA CYS A 52 7.20 8.58 -6.18
C CYS A 52 7.87 9.83 -5.59
N ASP A 53 9.12 9.71 -5.12
CA ASP A 53 9.88 10.84 -4.58
C ASP A 53 10.27 11.88 -5.65
N TYR A 54 10.27 11.48 -6.93
CA TYR A 54 10.72 12.30 -8.04
C TYR A 54 9.61 13.16 -8.64
N CYS A 55 8.49 12.55 -9.07
CA CYS A 55 7.39 13.27 -9.72
C CYS A 55 6.17 13.53 -8.83
N GLY A 56 6.15 12.97 -7.61
CA GLY A 56 5.05 13.14 -6.65
C GLY A 56 3.80 12.31 -6.93
N TYR A 57 3.77 11.52 -8.01
CA TYR A 57 2.66 10.59 -8.26
C TYR A 57 2.46 9.65 -7.08
N SER A 58 1.21 9.48 -6.64
CA SER A 58 0.87 8.75 -5.42
C SER A 58 -0.34 7.86 -5.63
N GLU A 59 -0.25 6.63 -5.14
CA GLU A 59 -1.31 5.63 -5.16
C GLU A 59 -1.61 5.16 -3.74
N MET A 60 -2.83 4.69 -3.50
CA MET A 60 -3.27 4.26 -2.18
C MET A 60 -3.93 2.89 -2.24
N TYR A 61 -3.49 1.98 -1.37
CA TYR A 61 -3.86 0.57 -1.37
C TYR A 61 -4.47 0.16 -0.05
N ASP A 62 -5.53 -0.65 -0.07
CA ASP A 62 -6.16 -1.20 1.13
C ASP A 62 -5.31 -2.33 1.71
N MET A 63 -4.83 -2.16 2.95
CA MET A 63 -3.95 -3.13 3.60
C MET A 63 -4.65 -4.46 3.89
N ASN A 64 -5.96 -4.51 4.09
CA ASN A 64 -6.67 -5.78 4.31
C ASN A 64 -6.71 -6.61 3.04
N ILE A 65 -6.86 -5.96 1.89
CA ILE A 65 -6.80 -6.63 0.58
C ILE A 65 -5.37 -7.13 0.34
N LEU A 66 -4.35 -6.31 0.61
CA LEU A 66 -2.95 -6.70 0.43
C LEU A 66 -2.57 -7.89 1.31
N ARG A 67 -3.00 -7.91 2.58
CA ARG A 67 -2.77 -9.04 3.52
C ARG A 67 -3.49 -10.32 3.09
N ASN A 68 -4.74 -10.24 2.62
CA ASN A 68 -5.44 -11.43 2.16
C ASN A 68 -4.83 -12.04 0.89
N LYS A 69 -4.04 -11.27 0.14
CA LYS A 69 -3.28 -11.74 -1.01
C LYS A 69 -1.90 -12.31 -0.66
N THR A 70 -1.43 -12.25 0.59
CA THR A 70 -0.13 -12.81 0.99
C THR A 70 -0.20 -14.33 1.15
N GLY A 71 -0.21 -15.02 0.01
CA GLY A 71 0.21 -16.41 -0.15
C GLY A 71 1.10 -16.60 -1.38
N LEU A 72 1.60 -15.50 -1.96
CA LEU A 72 2.20 -15.47 -3.29
C LEU A 72 3.49 -14.65 -3.28
N ASP A 73 4.46 -15.15 -4.03
CA ASP A 73 5.79 -14.58 -4.21
C ASP A 73 5.71 -13.11 -4.63
N GLY A 74 6.69 -12.30 -4.24
CA GLY A 74 6.69 -10.85 -4.45
C GLY A 74 6.55 -10.36 -5.91
N ASN A 75 6.56 -11.26 -6.90
CA ASN A 75 6.23 -10.95 -8.29
C ASN A 75 4.72 -10.69 -8.49
N ASP A 76 3.84 -11.43 -7.80
CA ASP A 76 2.38 -11.30 -7.99
C ASP A 76 1.84 -9.98 -7.41
N LEU A 77 2.52 -9.44 -6.39
CA LEU A 77 2.20 -8.13 -5.83
C LEU A 77 2.60 -7.00 -6.78
N ALA A 78 3.76 -7.11 -7.45
CA ALA A 78 4.19 -6.10 -8.41
C ALA A 78 3.29 -6.08 -9.65
N ASP A 79 2.87 -7.23 -10.16
CA ASP A 79 1.95 -7.31 -11.31
C ASP A 79 0.55 -6.77 -10.98
N VAL A 80 0.07 -6.93 -9.74
CA VAL A 80 -1.24 -6.41 -9.32
C VAL A 80 -1.22 -4.89 -9.11
N LEU A 81 -0.07 -4.32 -8.77
CA LEU A 81 0.07 -2.89 -8.45
C LEU A 81 0.61 -2.07 -9.62
N PHE A 82 1.42 -2.68 -10.50
CA PHE A 82 2.17 -2.00 -11.56
C PHE A 82 2.13 -2.73 -12.91
N GLY A 83 1.28 -3.77 -13.06
CA GLY A 83 0.97 -4.41 -14.34
C GLY A 83 -0.06 -3.65 -15.17
#